data_AF-A0A6P3RCU7-F1
#
_entry.id   AF-A0A6P3RCU7-F1
#
_cell.length_a   1.000
_cell.length_b   1.000
_cell.length_c   1.000
_cell.angle_alpha   90.00
_cell.angle_beta   90.00
_cell.angle_gamma   90.00
#
_symmetry.space_group_name_H-M   'P 1'
#
loop_
_entity.id
_entity.type
_entity.pdbx_description
1 polymer ?
#
loop_
_entity_poly.entity_id
_entity_poly.type
_entity_poly.pdbx_seq_one_letter_code
_entity_poly.pdbx_strand_id
1 'polypeptide(L)'
;MASPVQQPPQPGGGKRKGKAQYVQAKRARRGAGGGPRQLEPAMQGILITCNMNERKCVEEAYSLLNEYSDDLFGPEKFTDKDQQPSGSEGEDDDVEVALKKEVGDIKASTEMRLRRFQSVESGANNVVFIRTLGIEPEKLVHHILQDMYKTKKKKTRVILRMLPVSGSCKAFLEDMKKYAETFLEAWFKAPKKGTFQIVYKSRNNSHMNREEVIKELAGMFLFEILRRSSMINTCSL
;
A
#
# COMPACT_ATOMS: atom_id res chain seq x y z
N MET A 1 -81.53 17.70 31.45
CA MET A 1 -80.69 18.72 30.80
C MET A 1 -79.27 18.48 31.27
N ALA A 2 -78.42 17.92 30.41
CA ALA A 2 -77.05 17.55 30.75
C ALA A 2 -76.12 18.06 29.65
N SER A 3 -75.17 18.90 30.04
CA SER A 3 -74.15 19.51 29.19
C SER A 3 -73.17 18.46 28.67
N PRO A 4 -72.63 18.58 27.44
CA PRO A 4 -71.62 17.66 26.93
C PRO A 4 -70.23 18.02 27.45
N VAL A 5 -69.54 17.01 28.00
CA VAL A 5 -68.14 17.04 28.44
C VAL A 5 -67.23 16.91 27.21
N GLN A 6 -66.28 17.83 27.09
CA GLN A 6 -65.30 17.90 25.99
C GLN A 6 -64.07 17.03 26.32
N GLN A 7 -63.73 16.07 25.46
CA GLN A 7 -62.52 15.24 25.59
C GLN A 7 -61.28 15.94 25.01
N PRO A 8 -60.07 15.74 25.58
CA PRO A 8 -58.82 16.30 25.05
C PRO A 8 -58.31 15.52 23.81
N PRO A 9 -57.58 16.18 22.89
CA PRO A 9 -57.09 15.55 21.66
C PRO A 9 -55.89 14.62 21.92
N GLN A 10 -55.86 13.48 21.22
CA GLN A 10 -54.74 12.53 21.22
C GLN A 10 -53.48 13.11 20.56
N PRO A 11 -52.26 12.81 21.05
CA PRO A 11 -51.03 13.22 20.37
C PRO A 11 -50.79 12.36 19.11
N GLY A 12 -50.79 13.03 17.97
CA GLY A 12 -50.53 12.45 16.65
C GLY A 12 -49.13 11.84 16.53
N GLY A 13 -49.07 10.71 15.81
CA GLY A 13 -47.84 9.98 15.52
C GLY A 13 -46.78 10.83 14.81
N GLY A 14 -45.74 11.20 15.55
CA GLY A 14 -44.54 11.81 14.99
C GLY A 14 -43.81 10.82 14.09
N LYS A 15 -43.91 11.04 12.77
CA LYS A 15 -43.10 10.33 11.76
C LYS A 15 -41.62 10.48 12.10
N ARG A 16 -40.98 9.39 12.52
CA ARG A 16 -39.51 9.26 12.64
C ARG A 16 -38.87 9.62 11.30
N LYS A 17 -38.44 10.87 11.13
CA LYS A 17 -37.65 11.31 9.97
C LYS A 17 -36.38 10.46 9.91
N GLY A 18 -36.16 9.87 8.74
CA GLY A 18 -35.44 8.62 8.57
C GLY A 18 -33.94 8.71 8.83
N LYS A 19 -33.41 7.67 9.50
CA LYS A 19 -31.99 7.30 9.58
C LYS A 19 -31.29 7.26 8.21
N ALA A 20 -32.02 7.22 7.10
CA ALA A 20 -31.50 7.21 5.73
C ALA A 20 -30.67 8.46 5.37
N GLN A 21 -31.06 9.66 5.82
CA GLN A 21 -30.32 10.90 5.51
C GLN A 21 -28.96 10.93 6.21
N TYR A 22 -28.87 10.43 7.45
CA TYR A 22 -27.59 10.35 8.17
C TYR A 22 -26.64 9.31 7.58
N VAL A 23 -27.16 8.20 7.04
CA VAL A 23 -26.36 7.19 6.33
C VAL A 23 -25.84 7.72 5.00
N GLN A 24 -26.61 8.53 4.28
CA GLN A 24 -26.14 9.19 3.05
C GLN A 24 -25.03 10.20 3.30
N ALA A 25 -25.13 11.02 4.35
CA ALA A 25 -24.05 11.95 4.73
C ALA A 25 -22.76 11.23 5.15
N LYS A 26 -22.88 10.09 5.86
CA LYS A 26 -21.72 9.26 6.24
C LYS A 26 -21.08 8.53 5.04
N ARG A 27 -21.85 8.21 4.00
CA ARG A 27 -21.34 7.65 2.73
C ARG A 27 -20.72 8.73 1.84
N ALA A 28 -21.31 9.92 1.77
CA ALA A 28 -20.79 11.04 0.99
C ALA A 28 -19.46 11.58 1.55
N ARG A 29 -19.29 11.61 2.88
CA ARG A 29 -18.02 12.01 3.51
C ARG A 29 -16.87 11.01 3.36
N ARG A 30 -17.14 9.76 2.94
CA ARG A 30 -16.09 8.82 2.51
C ARG A 30 -15.57 9.10 1.08
N GLY A 31 -16.17 10.07 0.38
CA GLY A 31 -16.02 10.27 -1.07
C GLY A 31 -14.93 11.25 -1.53
N ALA A 32 -14.16 11.91 -0.66
CA ALA A 32 -13.12 12.85 -1.11
C ALA A 32 -11.68 12.28 -1.08
N GLY A 33 -11.47 11.11 -0.48
CA GLY A 33 -10.15 10.46 -0.41
C GLY A 33 -10.19 8.96 -0.08
N GLY A 34 -11.36 8.33 -0.17
CA GLY A 34 -11.61 6.94 0.20
C GLY A 34 -11.78 5.99 -0.99
N GLY A 35 -11.30 6.39 -2.17
CA GLY A 35 -11.08 5.43 -3.25
C GLY A 35 -9.95 4.47 -2.84
N PRO A 36 -9.92 3.24 -3.37
CA PRO A 36 -8.77 2.39 -3.18
C PRO A 36 -7.52 3.12 -3.65
N ARG A 37 -6.47 3.11 -2.82
CA ARG A 37 -5.20 3.75 -3.17
C ARG A 37 -4.69 3.06 -4.42
N GLN A 38 -4.58 3.80 -5.51
CA GLN A 38 -4.07 3.29 -6.77
C GLN A 38 -2.54 3.27 -6.70
N LEU A 39 -1.93 2.36 -7.46
CA LEU A 39 -0.48 2.30 -7.57
C LEU A 39 0.06 3.57 -8.21
N GLU A 40 0.84 4.34 -7.44
CA GLU A 40 1.52 5.54 -7.91
C GLU A 40 2.99 5.23 -8.25
N PRO A 41 3.67 6.09 -9.02
CA PRO A 41 5.11 5.99 -9.26
C PRO A 41 5.91 6.11 -7.94
N ALA A 42 7.11 5.54 -7.94
CA ALA A 42 8.06 5.51 -6.82
C ALA A 42 7.53 4.81 -5.54
N MET A 43 6.49 3.98 -5.64
CA MET A 43 6.07 3.11 -4.54
C MET A 43 6.92 1.84 -4.51
N GLN A 44 7.47 1.53 -3.34
CA GLN A 44 8.17 0.27 -3.08
C GLN A 44 7.22 -0.71 -2.38
N GLY A 45 7.40 -2.01 -2.62
CA GLY A 45 6.49 -2.98 -2.04
C GLY A 45 6.66 -4.40 -2.55
N ILE A 46 5.61 -5.19 -2.39
CA ILE A 46 5.56 -6.59 -2.78
C ILE A 46 4.33 -6.79 -3.67
N LEU A 47 4.57 -7.34 -4.86
CA LEU A 47 3.53 -7.75 -5.78
C LEU A 47 3.13 -9.20 -5.49
N ILE A 48 1.86 -9.41 -5.15
CA ILE A 48 1.33 -10.70 -4.76
C ILE A 48 0.27 -11.13 -5.78
N THR A 49 0.40 -12.34 -6.31
CA THR A 49 -0.62 -12.92 -7.18
C THR A 49 -1.48 -13.93 -6.42
N CYS A 50 -2.80 -13.89 -6.62
CA CYS A 50 -3.76 -14.82 -6.03
C CYS A 50 -4.71 -15.42 -7.08
N ASN A 51 -5.69 -16.23 -6.65
CA ASN A 51 -6.75 -16.74 -7.52
C ASN A 51 -8.13 -16.34 -6.94
N MET A 52 -8.83 -15.42 -7.62
CA MET A 52 -10.19 -14.89 -7.38
C MET A 52 -10.47 -14.23 -6.02
N ASN A 53 -9.78 -14.61 -4.95
CA ASN A 53 -10.04 -14.17 -3.58
C ASN A 53 -9.07 -13.08 -3.12
N GLU A 54 -9.08 -11.91 -3.77
CA GLU A 54 -8.15 -10.81 -3.46
C GLU A 54 -8.26 -10.33 -2.01
N ARG A 55 -9.47 -10.25 -1.44
CA ARG A 55 -9.65 -9.84 -0.04
C ARG A 55 -8.95 -10.77 0.95
N LYS A 56 -9.13 -12.08 0.77
CA LYS A 56 -8.45 -13.09 1.59
C LYS A 56 -6.94 -13.08 1.36
N CYS A 57 -6.51 -12.83 0.12
CA CYS A 57 -5.11 -12.66 -0.21
C CYS A 57 -4.47 -11.51 0.57
N VAL A 58 -5.15 -10.35 0.64
CA VAL A 58 -4.68 -9.19 1.40
C VAL A 58 -4.56 -9.52 2.90
N GLU A 59 -5.57 -10.18 3.47
CA GLU A 59 -5.56 -10.60 4.89
C GLU A 59 -4.43 -11.60 5.19
N GLU A 60 -4.28 -12.65 4.37
CA GLU A 60 -3.18 -13.62 4.48
C GLU A 60 -1.81 -12.95 4.30
N ALA A 61 -1.71 -12.00 3.36
CA ALA A 61 -0.49 -11.25 3.11
C ALA A 61 -0.10 -10.42 4.33
N TYR A 62 -1.02 -9.69 4.95
CA TYR A 62 -0.72 -8.94 6.17
C TYR A 62 -0.28 -9.85 7.31
N SER A 63 -1.00 -10.96 7.53
CA SER A 63 -0.63 -11.91 8.58
C SER A 63 0.79 -12.45 8.38
N LEU A 64 1.13 -12.83 7.14
CA LEU A 64 2.44 -13.36 6.82
C LEU A 64 3.53 -12.29 6.93
N LEU A 65 3.33 -11.14 6.30
CA LEU A 65 4.34 -10.10 6.23
C LEU A 65 4.65 -9.53 7.61
N ASN A 66 3.63 -9.35 8.47
CA ASN A 66 3.84 -8.89 9.83
C ASN A 66 4.67 -9.88 10.65
N GLU A 67 4.36 -11.18 10.59
CA GLU A 67 5.11 -12.23 11.31
C GLU A 67 6.61 -12.16 10.98
N TYR A 68 6.97 -12.24 9.69
CA TYR A 68 8.38 -12.19 9.29
C TYR A 68 9.01 -10.81 9.46
N SER A 69 8.22 -9.73 9.40
CA SER A 69 8.73 -8.39 9.65
C SER A 69 9.08 -8.18 11.12
N ASP A 70 8.30 -8.77 12.03
CA ASP A 70 8.54 -8.65 13.47
C ASP A 70 9.77 -9.46 13.86
N ASP A 71 9.99 -10.61 13.22
CA ASP A 71 11.20 -11.42 13.38
C ASP A 71 12.48 -10.68 12.92
N LEU A 72 12.41 -9.94 11.80
CA LEU A 72 13.58 -9.28 11.18
C LEU A 72 13.85 -7.87 11.70
N PHE A 73 12.80 -7.07 11.86
CA PHE A 73 12.88 -5.63 12.12
C PHE A 73 12.33 -5.24 13.51
N GLY A 74 11.73 -6.20 14.24
CA GLY A 74 11.06 -5.97 15.51
C GLY A 74 9.62 -5.49 15.35
N PRO A 75 8.85 -5.46 16.46
CA PRO A 75 7.44 -5.06 16.45
C PRO A 75 7.27 -3.60 16.02
N GLU A 76 6.15 -3.30 15.33
CA GLU A 76 5.79 -1.94 14.93
C GLU A 76 5.71 -1.03 16.15
N LYS A 77 6.68 -0.13 16.29
CA LYS A 77 6.59 0.95 17.27
C LYS A 77 5.82 2.09 16.61
N PHE A 78 4.52 2.19 16.90
CA PHE A 78 3.81 3.45 16.70
C PHE A 78 4.49 4.47 17.61
N THR A 79 5.11 5.50 17.02
CA THR A 79 5.66 6.61 17.80
C THR A 79 4.49 7.43 18.33
N ASP A 80 4.06 7.14 19.56
CA ASP A 80 3.40 8.12 20.43
C ASP A 80 4.40 9.24 20.75
N LYS A 81 4.47 10.24 19.88
CA LYS A 81 5.11 11.53 20.16
C LYS A 81 4.19 12.63 19.63
N ASP A 82 3.21 13.04 20.43
CA ASP A 82 3.31 14.27 21.21
C ASP A 82 1.99 14.57 21.98
N GLN A 83 2.13 14.48 23.30
CA GLN A 83 1.63 15.36 24.37
C GLN A 83 0.18 15.87 24.34
N GLN A 84 -0.50 15.55 25.44
CA GLN A 84 -1.61 16.30 26.06
C GLN A 84 -1.45 17.82 25.97
N PRO A 85 -2.58 18.54 25.99
CA PRO A 85 -2.83 19.34 27.17
C PRO A 85 -4.12 18.94 27.89
N SER A 86 -3.96 18.94 29.21
CA SER A 86 -4.95 18.94 30.27
C SER A 86 -5.95 20.10 30.21
N GLY A 87 -7.18 19.83 30.62
CA GLY A 87 -8.01 20.74 31.42
C GLY A 87 -9.16 21.45 30.71
N SER A 88 -10.39 21.02 30.97
CA SER A 88 -11.41 21.77 31.74
C SER A 88 -12.73 21.01 31.65
N GLU A 89 -13.33 20.66 32.78
CA GLU A 89 -14.72 20.23 32.82
C GLU A 89 -15.61 21.46 32.63
N GLY A 90 -16.53 21.38 31.68
CA GLY A 90 -17.53 22.40 31.39
C GLY A 90 -18.55 21.82 30.42
N GLU A 91 -19.81 21.82 30.83
CA GLU A 91 -20.97 21.25 30.14
C GLU A 91 -21.18 21.86 28.74
N ASP A 92 -20.48 21.34 27.72
CA ASP A 92 -20.71 21.59 26.29
C ASP A 92 -20.53 20.26 25.51
N ASP A 93 -21.31 19.25 25.90
CA ASP A 93 -21.17 17.83 25.52
C ASP A 93 -21.38 17.50 24.02
N ASP A 94 -21.81 18.44 23.17
CA ASP A 94 -22.00 18.15 21.73
C ASP A 94 -20.85 18.63 20.85
N VAL A 95 -20.22 19.77 21.16
CA VAL A 95 -19.16 20.36 20.31
C VAL A 95 -17.81 19.75 20.64
N GLU A 96 -17.48 19.60 21.92
CA GLU A 96 -16.23 18.98 22.33
C GLU A 96 -16.17 17.49 21.97
N VAL A 97 -17.31 16.78 22.08
CA VAL A 97 -17.41 15.36 21.70
C VAL A 97 -17.29 15.19 20.18
N ALA A 98 -17.89 16.09 19.40
CA ALA A 98 -17.71 16.10 17.95
C ALA A 98 -16.25 16.37 17.57
N LEU A 99 -15.57 17.31 18.23
CA LEU A 99 -14.17 17.64 17.96
C LEU A 99 -13.22 16.50 18.37
N LYS A 100 -13.40 15.89 19.55
CA LYS A 100 -12.61 14.72 19.99
C LYS A 100 -12.78 13.55 19.03
N LYS A 101 -13.98 13.36 18.49
CA LYS A 101 -14.25 12.32 17.48
C LYS A 101 -13.57 12.63 16.14
N GLU A 102 -13.61 13.87 15.66
CA GLU A 102 -12.90 14.27 14.44
C GLU A 102 -11.38 14.14 14.59
N VAL A 103 -10.82 14.54 15.73
CA VAL A 103 -9.40 14.34 16.05
C VAL A 103 -9.05 12.85 16.11
N GLY A 104 -9.93 12.02 16.70
CA GLY A 104 -9.78 10.57 16.70
C GLY A 104 -9.79 9.96 15.29
N ASP A 105 -10.71 10.39 14.44
CA ASP A 105 -10.81 9.95 13.03
C ASP A 105 -9.55 10.37 12.23
N ILE A 106 -9.01 11.56 12.48
CA ILE A 106 -7.74 12.04 11.86
C ILE A 106 -6.55 11.21 12.34
N LYS A 107 -6.45 10.96 13.65
CA LYS A 107 -5.37 10.13 14.21
C LYS A 107 -5.42 8.71 13.66
N ALA A 108 -6.59 8.08 13.65
CA ALA A 108 -6.77 6.74 13.09
C ALA A 108 -6.47 6.67 11.58
N SER A 109 -6.87 7.70 10.82
CA SER A 109 -6.55 7.83 9.39
C SER A 109 -5.06 7.99 9.14
N THR A 110 -4.38 8.77 9.99
CA THR A 110 -2.93 9.00 9.94
C THR A 110 -2.16 7.74 10.32
N GLU A 111 -2.58 7.06 11.37
CA GLU A 111 -2.03 5.77 11.78
C GLU A 111 -2.16 4.72 10.67
N MET A 112 -3.33 4.64 10.03
CA MET A 112 -3.56 3.77 8.86
C MET A 112 -2.70 4.15 7.63
N ARG A 113 -2.27 5.42 7.52
CA ARG A 113 -1.32 5.90 6.50
C ARG A 113 0.14 5.64 6.83
N LEU A 114 0.46 5.43 8.11
CA LEU A 114 1.83 5.23 8.59
C LEU A 114 2.18 3.75 8.80
N ARG A 115 1.21 2.84 8.69
CA ARG A 115 1.46 1.39 8.79
C ARG A 115 2.56 0.95 7.83
N ARG A 116 3.41 0.05 8.32
CA ARG A 116 4.52 -0.61 7.61
C ARG A 116 4.08 -1.24 6.29
N PHE A 117 2.87 -1.80 6.25
CA PHE A 117 2.27 -2.40 5.08
C PHE A 117 0.95 -1.74 4.71
N GLN A 118 0.77 -1.42 3.43
CA GLN A 118 -0.47 -0.85 2.90
C GLN A 118 -0.88 -1.53 1.61
N SER A 119 -2.09 -2.05 1.56
CA SER A 119 -2.70 -2.58 0.34
C SER A 119 -3.06 -1.44 -0.60
N VAL A 120 -2.61 -1.59 -1.84
CA VAL A 120 -2.81 -0.67 -2.95
C VAL A 120 -3.33 -1.48 -4.13
N GLU A 121 -4.30 -0.94 -4.85
CA GLU A 121 -4.82 -1.58 -6.05
C GLU A 121 -3.83 -1.43 -7.20
N SER A 122 -3.37 -2.56 -7.72
CA SER A 122 -2.43 -2.58 -8.85
C SER A 122 -3.12 -2.35 -10.20
N GLY A 123 -4.46 -2.27 -10.24
CA GLY A 123 -5.23 -2.13 -11.48
C GLY A 123 -5.27 -3.39 -12.37
N ALA A 124 -4.87 -4.55 -11.84
CA ALA A 124 -4.86 -5.81 -12.56
C ALA A 124 -5.55 -6.91 -11.73
N ASN A 125 -6.42 -7.68 -12.38
CA ASN A 125 -7.16 -8.74 -11.70
C ASN A 125 -6.23 -9.81 -11.13
N ASN A 126 -6.52 -10.21 -9.89
CA ASN A 126 -5.81 -11.21 -9.12
C ASN A 126 -4.36 -10.83 -8.80
N VAL A 127 -4.06 -9.53 -8.78
CA VAL A 127 -2.76 -8.99 -8.41
C VAL A 127 -2.98 -7.93 -7.36
N VAL A 128 -2.34 -8.11 -6.21
CA VAL A 128 -2.39 -7.19 -5.10
C VAL A 128 -1.01 -6.59 -4.93
N PHE A 129 -0.93 -5.27 -4.74
CA PHE A 129 0.31 -4.60 -4.39
C PHE A 129 0.28 -4.21 -2.91
N ILE A 130 1.24 -4.70 -2.14
CA ILE A 130 1.43 -4.29 -0.75
C ILE A 130 2.62 -3.32 -0.70
N ARG A 131 2.33 -2.03 -0.52
CA ARG A 131 3.34 -0.99 -0.32
C ARG A 131 4.02 -1.19 1.02
N THR A 132 5.36 -1.08 1.04
CA THR A 132 6.19 -1.15 2.24
C THR A 132 6.72 0.24 2.59
N LEU A 133 6.70 0.59 3.87
CA LEU A 133 7.29 1.83 4.40
C LEU A 133 8.45 1.51 5.34
N GLY A 134 9.64 2.03 5.04
CA GLY A 134 10.83 1.84 5.88
C GLY A 134 11.37 0.41 5.92
N ILE A 135 10.91 -0.46 5.03
CA ILE A 135 11.32 -1.87 4.92
C ILE A 135 11.77 -2.15 3.49
N GLU A 136 12.91 -2.81 3.34
CA GLU A 136 13.37 -3.34 2.06
C GLU A 136 12.58 -4.61 1.69
N PRO A 137 11.74 -4.58 0.64
CA PRO A 137 10.89 -5.72 0.28
C PRO A 137 11.71 -6.93 -0.19
N GLU A 138 12.90 -6.70 -0.77
CA GLU A 138 13.79 -7.76 -1.25
C GLU A 138 14.26 -8.68 -0.13
N LYS A 139 14.75 -8.10 0.98
CA LYS A 139 15.22 -8.85 2.16
C LYS A 139 14.09 -9.64 2.80
N LEU A 140 12.92 -9.02 2.96
CA LEU A 140 11.75 -9.67 3.56
C LEU A 140 11.28 -10.86 2.72
N VAL A 141 11.10 -10.69 1.42
CA VAL A 141 10.67 -11.78 0.53
C VAL A 141 11.75 -12.87 0.46
N HIS A 142 13.04 -12.51 0.43
CA HIS A 142 14.11 -13.49 0.44
C HIS A 142 14.07 -14.35 1.71
N HIS A 143 13.87 -13.73 2.87
CA HIS A 143 13.76 -14.43 4.14
C HIS A 143 12.55 -15.39 4.18
N ILE A 144 11.38 -14.93 3.74
CA ILE A 144 10.15 -15.76 3.63
C ILE A 144 10.40 -16.98 2.74
N LEU A 145 10.98 -16.77 1.56
CA LEU A 145 11.25 -17.85 0.62
C LEU A 145 12.33 -18.81 1.12
N GLN A 146 13.35 -18.29 1.82
CA GLN A 146 14.42 -19.09 2.40
C GLN A 146 13.89 -19.95 3.56
N ASP A 147 13.05 -19.40 4.42
CA ASP A 147 12.40 -20.16 5.50
C ASP A 147 11.48 -21.24 4.93
N MET A 148 10.63 -20.89 3.97
CA MET A 148 9.77 -21.87 3.27
C MET A 148 10.61 -22.97 2.60
N TYR A 149 11.78 -22.65 2.05
CA TYR A 149 12.68 -23.65 1.47
C TYR A 149 13.26 -24.59 2.53
N LYS A 150 13.58 -24.09 3.73
CA LYS A 150 14.13 -24.87 4.84
C LYS A 150 13.05 -25.71 5.55
N THR A 151 11.94 -25.10 5.92
CA THR A 151 10.86 -25.73 6.69
C THR A 151 9.95 -26.62 5.84
N LYS A 152 9.89 -26.37 4.52
CA LYS A 152 8.95 -26.99 3.56
C LYS A 152 7.47 -26.82 3.94
N LYS A 153 7.15 -25.87 4.84
CA LYS A 153 5.79 -25.60 5.29
C LYS A 153 5.22 -24.40 4.54
N LYS A 154 4.02 -24.56 3.99
CA LYS A 154 3.26 -23.46 3.37
C LYS A 154 2.38 -22.82 4.43
N LYS A 155 2.66 -21.55 4.77
CA LYS A 155 1.83 -20.77 5.71
C LYS A 155 0.60 -20.13 5.03
N THR A 156 0.63 -20.00 3.71
CA THR A 156 -0.41 -19.32 2.92
C THR A 156 -1.20 -20.30 2.05
N ARG A 157 -2.49 -20.03 1.83
CA ARG A 157 -3.36 -20.86 0.98
C ARG A 157 -3.72 -20.16 -0.33
N VAL A 158 -3.90 -18.85 -0.29
CA VAL A 158 -4.40 -18.06 -1.43
C VAL A 158 -3.26 -17.41 -2.24
N ILE A 159 -2.12 -17.17 -1.59
CA ILE A 159 -0.95 -16.55 -2.24
C ILE A 159 -0.23 -17.55 -3.14
N LEU A 160 -0.07 -17.21 -4.42
CA LEU A 160 0.58 -18.05 -5.43
C LEU A 160 2.04 -17.65 -5.69
N ARG A 161 2.32 -16.34 -5.73
CA ARG A 161 3.65 -15.79 -6.02
C ARG A 161 3.80 -14.45 -5.30
N MET A 162 4.98 -14.21 -4.74
CA MET A 162 5.41 -12.92 -4.22
C MET A 162 6.60 -12.45 -5.05
N LEU A 163 6.57 -11.20 -5.49
CA LEU A 163 7.68 -10.55 -6.18
C LEU A 163 8.01 -9.27 -5.43
N PRO A 164 9.24 -9.11 -4.91
CA PRO A 164 9.66 -7.84 -4.34
C PRO A 164 9.77 -6.80 -5.47
N VAL A 165 9.28 -5.60 -5.21
CA VAL A 165 9.30 -4.48 -6.14
C VAL A 165 10.03 -3.32 -5.47
N SER A 166 11.24 -3.05 -5.94
CA SER A 166 12.11 -1.99 -5.44
C SER A 166 11.59 -0.60 -5.83
N GLY A 167 10.77 -0.51 -6.87
CA GLY A 167 9.70 0.47 -6.96
C GLY A 167 8.95 0.48 -8.29
N SER A 168 7.92 1.31 -8.37
CA SER A 168 7.02 1.45 -9.52
C SER A 168 7.34 2.70 -10.35
N CYS A 169 7.01 2.67 -11.63
CA CYS A 169 7.04 3.84 -12.51
C CYS A 169 5.84 3.81 -13.47
N LYS A 170 5.56 4.92 -14.14
CA LYS A 170 4.57 4.92 -15.22
C LYS A 170 5.10 4.08 -16.39
N ALA A 171 4.20 3.44 -17.12
CA ALA A 171 4.54 2.54 -18.21
C ALA A 171 4.96 3.28 -19.50
N PHE A 172 5.86 4.25 -19.38
CA PHE A 172 6.48 4.98 -20.49
C PHE A 172 7.95 4.56 -20.61
N LEU A 173 8.49 4.50 -21.83
CA LEU A 173 9.88 4.10 -22.08
C LEU A 173 10.88 4.99 -21.35
N GLU A 174 10.67 6.30 -21.35
CA GLU A 174 11.58 7.26 -20.71
C GLU A 174 11.62 7.10 -19.19
N ASP A 175 10.47 6.94 -18.55
CA ASP A 175 10.36 6.77 -17.10
C ASP A 175 10.99 5.44 -16.66
N MET A 176 10.80 4.37 -17.44
CA MET A 176 11.45 3.08 -17.18
C MET A 176 12.97 3.17 -17.27
N LYS A 177 13.51 3.91 -18.25
CA LYS A 177 14.96 4.12 -18.40
C LYS A 177 15.56 4.87 -17.20
N LYS A 178 15.01 6.04 -16.88
CA LYS A 178 15.44 6.87 -15.75
C LYS A 178 15.40 6.08 -14.45
N TYR A 179 14.34 5.29 -14.25
CA TYR A 179 14.19 4.51 -13.03
C TYR A 179 15.17 3.33 -12.99
N ALA A 180 15.35 2.62 -14.10
CA ALA A 180 16.30 1.51 -14.20
C ALA A 180 17.75 1.95 -13.90
N GLU A 181 18.18 3.12 -14.38
CA GLU A 181 19.51 3.68 -14.11
C GLU A 181 19.83 3.75 -12.61
N THR A 182 18.84 4.12 -11.78
CA THR A 182 19.05 4.22 -10.31
C THR A 182 19.38 2.87 -9.66
N PHE A 183 18.93 1.75 -10.23
CA PHE A 183 19.23 0.42 -9.70
C PHE A 183 20.56 -0.12 -10.22
N LEU A 184 20.98 0.26 -11.42
CA LEU A 184 22.21 -0.24 -12.04
C LEU A 184 23.42 0.01 -11.13
N GLU A 185 23.45 1.16 -10.46
CA GLU A 185 24.58 1.54 -9.62
C GLU A 185 24.83 0.56 -8.47
N ALA A 186 23.78 0.09 -7.82
CA ALA A 186 23.88 -0.79 -6.67
C ALA A 186 24.32 -2.21 -7.06
N TRP A 187 23.91 -2.70 -8.23
CA TRP A 187 24.14 -4.07 -8.67
C TRP A 187 25.44 -4.26 -9.47
N PHE A 188 25.87 -3.24 -10.21
CA PHE A 188 27.07 -3.31 -11.08
C PHE A 188 28.29 -2.59 -10.52
N LYS A 189 28.29 -2.19 -9.24
CA LYS A 189 29.49 -1.67 -8.58
C LYS A 189 30.55 -2.78 -8.50
N ALA A 190 31.76 -2.48 -8.98
CA ALA A 190 32.89 -3.41 -8.94
C ALA A 190 33.11 -3.96 -7.51
N PRO A 191 33.47 -5.25 -7.35
CA PRO A 191 34.10 -6.14 -8.35
C PRO A 191 33.15 -7.12 -9.06
N LYS A 192 31.83 -7.01 -8.92
CA LYS A 192 30.90 -8.03 -9.43
C LYS A 192 30.58 -7.81 -10.92
N LYS A 193 31.17 -8.62 -11.80
CA LYS A 193 30.71 -8.81 -13.19
C LYS A 193 29.44 -9.67 -13.18
N GLY A 194 28.30 -9.06 -12.89
CA GLY A 194 27.00 -9.75 -12.91
C GLY A 194 26.50 -9.99 -14.32
N THR A 195 26.03 -11.19 -14.61
CA THR A 195 25.15 -11.42 -15.77
C THR A 195 23.75 -10.93 -15.43
N PHE A 196 23.01 -10.42 -16.42
CA PHE A 196 21.64 -9.95 -16.23
C PHE A 196 20.70 -10.60 -17.22
N GLN A 197 19.43 -10.70 -16.84
CA GLN A 197 18.35 -11.17 -17.69
C GLN A 197 17.18 -10.18 -17.57
N ILE A 198 16.70 -9.69 -18.71
CA ILE A 198 15.51 -8.84 -18.77
C ILE A 198 14.31 -9.73 -19.07
N VAL A 199 13.37 -9.81 -18.13
CA VAL A 199 12.13 -10.57 -18.28
C VAL A 199 10.96 -9.60 -18.40
N TYR A 200 10.41 -9.48 -19.61
CA TYR A 200 9.23 -8.64 -19.85
C TYR A 200 7.93 -9.41 -19.58
N LYS A 201 7.03 -8.80 -18.79
CA LYS A 201 5.64 -9.24 -18.61
C LYS A 201 4.73 -8.03 -18.69
N SER A 202 3.75 -8.07 -19.59
CA SER A 202 2.69 -7.06 -19.68
C SER A 202 1.38 -7.58 -19.11
N ARG A 203 0.64 -6.71 -18.44
CA ARG A 203 -0.76 -6.90 -18.05
C ARG A 203 -1.51 -5.61 -18.32
N ASN A 204 -2.71 -5.71 -18.87
CA ASN A 204 -3.60 -4.57 -19.13
C ASN A 204 -2.93 -3.41 -19.89
N ASN A 205 -1.87 -3.70 -20.67
CA ASN A 205 -1.16 -2.73 -21.48
C ASN A 205 -0.84 -3.33 -22.86
N SER A 206 -1.48 -2.75 -23.88
CA SER A 206 -1.31 -3.10 -25.30
C SER A 206 -0.44 -2.10 -26.07
N HIS A 207 0.00 -1.01 -25.43
CA HIS A 207 0.76 0.04 -26.09
C HIS A 207 2.25 -0.29 -26.23
N MET A 208 2.78 -1.19 -25.40
CA MET A 208 4.22 -1.45 -25.31
C MET A 208 4.61 -2.76 -26.01
N ASN A 209 5.49 -2.65 -27.01
CA ASN A 209 6.04 -3.82 -27.70
C ASN A 209 7.18 -4.45 -26.88
N ARG A 210 7.10 -5.77 -26.69
CA ARG A 210 8.06 -6.54 -25.89
C ARG A 210 9.50 -6.38 -26.39
N GLU A 211 9.70 -6.47 -27.70
CA GLU A 211 11.05 -6.46 -28.30
C GLU A 211 11.71 -5.10 -28.17
N GLU A 212 10.95 -4.04 -28.38
CA GLU A 212 11.42 -2.65 -28.25
C GLU A 212 11.84 -2.35 -26.82
N VAL A 213 11.01 -2.69 -25.83
CA VAL A 213 11.34 -2.51 -24.40
C VAL A 213 12.60 -3.26 -24.02
N ILE A 214 12.74 -4.52 -24.46
CA ILE A 214 13.91 -5.33 -24.15
C ILE A 214 15.15 -4.75 -24.82
N LYS A 215 15.06 -4.32 -26.08
CA LYS A 215 16.20 -3.77 -26.83
C LYS A 215 16.69 -2.46 -26.21
N GLU A 216 15.77 -1.56 -25.89
CA GLU A 216 16.09 -0.26 -25.28
C GLU A 216 16.69 -0.42 -23.88
N LEU A 217 16.10 -1.27 -23.03
CA LEU A 217 16.67 -1.55 -21.71
C LEU A 217 18.01 -2.28 -21.84
N ALA A 218 18.13 -3.32 -22.66
CA ALA A 218 19.40 -4.04 -22.83
C ALA A 218 20.52 -3.11 -23.34
N GLY A 219 20.21 -2.24 -24.30
CA GLY A 219 21.15 -1.24 -24.81
C GLY A 219 21.62 -0.30 -23.72
N MET A 220 20.71 0.22 -22.90
CA MET A 220 21.02 1.09 -21.76
C MET A 220 21.86 0.38 -20.69
N PHE A 221 21.50 -0.85 -20.30
CA PHE A 221 22.26 -1.66 -19.32
C PHE A 221 23.68 -1.91 -19.83
N LEU A 222 23.84 -2.31 -21.10
CA LEU A 222 25.14 -2.59 -21.69
C LEU A 222 26.01 -1.34 -21.78
N PHE A 223 25.42 -0.21 -22.20
CA PHE A 223 26.11 1.07 -22.29
C PHE A 223 26.62 1.54 -20.92
N GLU A 224 25.80 1.46 -19.88
CA GLU A 224 26.18 1.91 -18.53
C GLU A 224 27.25 0.99 -17.90
N ILE A 225 27.17 -0.32 -18.11
CA ILE A 225 28.19 -1.28 -17.67
C ILE A 225 29.54 -1.00 -18.36
N LEU A 226 29.54 -0.73 -19.67
CA LEU A 226 30.75 -0.41 -20.43
C LEU A 226 31.34 0.94 -20.00
N ARG A 227 30.51 1.97 -19.85
CA ARG A 227 30.92 3.31 -19.40
C ARG A 227 31.59 3.27 -18.03
N ARG A 228 31.01 2.54 -17.08
CA ARG A 228 31.57 2.40 -15.72
C ARG A 228 32.80 1.52 -15.65
N SER A 229 32.88 0.46 -16.46
CA SER A 229 34.11 -0.33 -16.60
C SER A 229 35.27 0.53 -17.13
N SER A 230 35.00 1.43 -18.07
CA SER A 230 36.00 2.35 -18.62
C SER A 230 36.44 3.42 -17.59
N MET A 231 35.51 4.01 -16.83
CA MET A 231 35.83 5.00 -15.78
C MET A 231 36.68 4.42 -14.63
N ILE A 232 36.43 3.17 -14.24
CA ILE A 232 37.21 2.51 -13.18
C ILE A 232 38.66 2.26 -13.63
N ASN A 233 38.87 1.91 -14.90
CA ASN A 233 40.21 1.75 -15.46
C ASN A 233 40.98 3.08 -15.55
N THR A 234 40.29 4.22 -15.68
CA THR A 234 40.92 5.54 -15.69
C THR A 234 41.18 6.14 -14.30
N CYS A 235 40.48 5.66 -13.25
CA CYS A 235 40.69 6.11 -11.86
C CYS A 235 41.65 5.19 -11.06
N SER A 236 42.14 4.11 -11.66
CA SER A 236 43.11 3.18 -11.03
C SER A 236 44.55 3.39 -11.50
N LEU A 237 44.85 4.57 -12.06
CA LEU A 237 46.18 5.03 -12.47
C LEU A 237 46.57 6.27 -11.67
#